data_AF-A0A7Y3AEL4-F1
#
_entry.id   AF-A0A7Y3AEL4-F1
#
_cell.length_a   1.000
_cell.length_b   1.000
_cell.length_c   1.000
_cell.angle_alpha   90.00
_cell.angle_beta   90.00
_cell.angle_gamma   90.00
#
_symmetry.space_group_name_H-M   'P 1'
#
loop_
_entity.id
_entity.type
_entity.pdbx_description
1 polymer ?
#
loop_
_entity_poly.entity_id
_entity_poly.type
_entity_poly.pdbx_seq_one_letter_code
_entity_poly.pdbx_strand_id
1 'polypeptide(L)'
;MTIIGVDWGSTSFRAYCYAEDGKVIQTIEHPSGILNIEDGGFEQTMFTHLGASVQAGDRLLLSGMITSRNGWVETPYAEVPVCAQDYLLLATRQELKGVELLFM
;
A
#
# COMPACT_ATOMS: atom_id res chain seq x y z
N MET A 1 -7.83 -14.85 2.66
CA MET A 1 -7.42 -13.46 2.96
C MET A 1 -5.95 -13.39 2.67
N THR A 2 -5.58 -12.75 1.56
CA THR A 2 -4.18 -12.56 1.16
C THR A 2 -3.69 -11.22 1.68
N ILE A 3 -2.42 -11.15 2.09
CA ILE A 3 -1.77 -9.89 2.43
C ILE A 3 -0.92 -9.47 1.24
N ILE A 4 -1.04 -8.21 0.82
CA ILE A 4 -0.23 -7.63 -0.24
C ILE A 4 0.52 -6.43 0.34
N GLY A 5 1.85 -6.46 0.31
CA GLY A 5 2.68 -5.31 0.67
C GLY A 5 2.91 -4.45 -0.56
N VAL A 6 2.58 -3.17 -0.48
CA VAL A 6 2.79 -2.17 -1.52
C VAL A 6 3.83 -1.16 -1.05
N ASP A 7 4.93 -1.05 -1.78
CA ASP A 7 5.94 -0.01 -1.63
C ASP A 7 5.84 0.92 -2.84
N TRP A 8 5.32 2.12 -2.60
CA TRP A 8 5.03 3.08 -3.65
C TRP A 8 5.81 4.36 -3.40
N GLY A 9 6.98 4.43 -4.03
CA GLY A 9 7.91 5.54 -3.95
C GLY A 9 7.58 6.67 -4.94
N SER A 10 8.44 7.68 -4.95
CA SER A 10 8.30 8.84 -5.85
C SER A 10 8.34 8.45 -7.32
N THR A 11 9.15 7.44 -7.68
CA THR A 11 9.44 7.08 -9.08
C THR A 11 9.10 5.63 -9.43
N SER A 12 8.74 4.79 -8.46
CA SER A 12 8.42 3.38 -8.70
C SER A 12 7.26 2.88 -7.83
N PHE A 13 6.60 1.84 -8.32
CA PHE A 13 5.58 1.06 -7.64
C PHE A 13 6.05 -0.40 -7.56
N ARG A 14 5.97 -1.00 -6.37
CA ARG A 14 6.24 -2.42 -6.14
C ARG A 14 5.16 -3.01 -5.25
N ALA A 15 4.69 -4.20 -5.59
CA ALA A 15 3.78 -4.97 -4.75
C ALA A 15 4.27 -6.41 -4.59
N TYR A 16 4.09 -6.95 -3.39
CA TYR A 16 4.48 -8.30 -3.01
C TYR A 16 3.25 -9.01 -2.45
N CYS A 17 2.81 -10.05 -3.14
CA CYS A 17 1.69 -10.89 -2.69
C CYS A 17 2.24 -12.02 -1.83
N TYR A 18 1.75 -12.15 -0.61
CA TYR A 18 2.22 -13.12 0.36
C TYR A 18 1.26 -14.30 0.48
N ALA A 19 1.80 -15.52 0.51
CA ALA A 19 1.08 -16.69 0.97
C ALA A 19 0.87 -16.66 2.50
N GLU A 20 0.02 -17.54 3.01
CA GLU A 20 -0.26 -17.65 4.45
C GLU A 20 0.99 -17.98 5.29
N ASP A 21 1.99 -18.65 4.69
CA ASP A 21 3.28 -18.96 5.34
C ASP A 21 4.28 -17.80 5.28
N GLY A 22 3.87 -16.64 4.78
CA GLY A 22 4.69 -15.43 4.69
C GLY A 22 5.64 -15.39 3.49
N LYS A 23 5.63 -16.39 2.60
CA LYS A 23 6.44 -16.34 1.38
C LYS A 23 5.82 -15.44 0.32
N VAL A 24 6.67 -14.72 -0.39
CA VAL A 24 6.25 -13.98 -1.59
C VAL A 24 5.96 -14.98 -2.70
N ILE A 25 4.73 -14.99 -3.20
CA ILE A 25 4.29 -15.83 -4.32
C ILE A 25 4.24 -15.07 -5.64
N GLN A 26 4.16 -13.74 -5.58
CA GLN A 26 4.16 -12.88 -6.76
C GLN A 26 4.72 -11.51 -6.40
N THR A 27 5.54 -10.98 -7.31
CA THR A 27 6.03 -9.60 -7.27
C THR A 27 5.52 -8.86 -8.49
N ILE A 28 5.04 -7.63 -8.31
CA ILE A 28 4.57 -6.74 -9.36
C ILE A 28 5.38 -5.45 -9.28
N GLU A 29 5.91 -4.98 -10.40
CA GLU A 29 6.71 -3.75 -10.45
C GLU A 29 6.30 -2.88 -11.63
N HIS A 30 6.17 -1.57 -11.40
CA HIS A 30 5.88 -0.58 -12.43
C HIS A 30 6.71 0.70 -12.22
N PRO A 31 7.10 1.40 -13.31
CA PRO A 31 7.83 2.68 -13.24
C PRO A 31 6.93 3.89 -12.91
N SER A 32 5.75 3.65 -12.32
CA SER A 32 4.75 4.67 -12.01
C SER A 32 4.77 4.99 -10.52
N GLY A 33 5.80 5.71 -10.09
CA GLY A 33 5.81 6.31 -8.75
C GLY A 33 4.83 7.47 -8.62
N ILE A 34 4.64 7.96 -7.39
CA ILE A 34 3.61 8.96 -7.08
C ILE A 34 3.73 10.26 -7.87
N LEU A 35 4.94 10.63 -8.33
CA LEU A 35 5.17 11.86 -9.11
C LEU A 35 4.58 11.79 -10.52
N ASN A 36 4.24 10.59 -10.99
CA ASN A 36 3.68 10.34 -12.32
C ASN A 36 2.16 10.14 -12.29
N ILE A 37 1.52 10.29 -11.12
CA ILE A 37 0.08 10.08 -10.94
C ILE A 37 -0.60 11.42 -10.74
N GLU A 38 -1.64 11.68 -11.52
CA GLU A 38 -2.48 12.87 -11.36
C GLU A 38 -3.33 12.78 -10.09
N ASP A 39 -3.73 13.93 -9.55
CA ASP A 39 -4.58 13.99 -8.35
C ASP A 39 -5.87 13.16 -8.54
N GLY A 40 -6.12 12.26 -7.60
CA GLY A 40 -7.24 11.31 -7.64
C GLY A 40 -6.99 10.03 -8.45
N GLY A 41 -5.84 9.88 -9.11
CA GLY A 41 -5.50 8.72 -9.94
C GLY A 41 -5.01 7.49 -9.16
N PHE A 42 -4.59 7.65 -7.91
CA PHE A 42 -3.91 6.60 -7.14
C PHE A 42 -4.73 5.30 -7.00
N GLU A 43 -6.02 5.40 -6.68
CA GLU A 43 -6.89 4.23 -6.54
C GLU A 43 -6.91 3.42 -7.83
N GLN A 44 -7.21 4.08 -8.94
CA GLN A 44 -7.36 3.43 -10.23
C GLN A 44 -6.03 2.80 -10.68
N THR A 45 -4.92 3.53 -10.54
CA THR A 45 -3.59 3.02 -10.88
C THR A 45 -3.23 1.78 -10.06
N MET A 46 -3.43 1.82 -8.74
CA MET A 46 -3.12 0.70 -7.86
C MET A 46 -3.90 -0.56 -8.24
N PHE A 47 -5.22 -0.47 -8.37
CA PHE A 47 -6.05 -1.61 -8.75
C PHE A 47 -5.75 -2.11 -10.17
N THR A 48 -5.34 -1.22 -11.08
CA THR A 48 -4.91 -1.61 -12.43
C THR A 48 -3.63 -2.43 -12.38
N HIS A 49 -2.63 -2.01 -11.60
CA HIS A 49 -1.34 -2.71 -11.47
C HIS A 49 -1.48 -4.05 -10.74
N LEU A 50 -2.27 -4.08 -9.66
CA LEU A 50 -2.52 -5.31 -8.92
C LEU A 50 -3.36 -6.30 -9.74
N GLY A 51 -4.32 -5.79 -10.52
CA GLY A 51 -5.15 -6.58 -11.41
C GLY A 51 -5.83 -7.75 -10.68
N ALA A 52 -5.66 -8.96 -11.22
CA ALA A 52 -6.23 -10.18 -10.65
C ALA A 52 -5.56 -10.65 -9.35
N SER A 53 -4.47 -10.00 -8.91
CA SER A 53 -3.73 -10.37 -7.70
C SER A 53 -4.40 -9.87 -6.43
N VAL A 54 -5.41 -9.00 -6.54
CA VAL A 54 -6.19 -8.47 -5.42
C VAL A 54 -7.67 -8.77 -5.60
N GLN A 55 -8.33 -9.18 -4.52
CA GLN A 55 -9.76 -9.48 -4.48
C GLN A 55 -10.39 -8.96 -3.18
N ALA A 56 -11.71 -8.84 -3.16
CA ALA A 56 -12.43 -8.49 -1.94
C ALA A 56 -12.11 -9.48 -0.81
N GLY A 57 -11.91 -8.97 0.40
CA GLY A 57 -11.44 -9.71 1.57
C GLY A 57 -9.92 -9.79 1.72
N ASP A 58 -9.15 -9.23 0.79
CA ASP A 58 -7.70 -9.07 0.94
C ASP A 58 -7.35 -7.80 1.73
N ARG A 59 -6.09 -7.76 2.19
CA ARG A 59 -5.52 -6.64 2.93
C ARG A 59 -4.25 -6.15 2.26
N LEU A 60 -4.19 -4.84 2.04
CA LEU A 60 -3.05 -4.14 1.44
C LEU A 60 -2.35 -3.29 2.50
N LEU A 61 -1.04 -3.45 2.62
CA LEU A 61 -0.17 -2.60 3.42
C LEU A 61 0.52 -1.61 2.49
N LEU A 62 0.12 -0.34 2.51
CA LEU A 62 0.68 0.71 1.65
C LEU A 62 1.74 1.48 2.43
N SER A 63 2.93 1.56 1.85
CA SER A 63 4.09 2.23 2.45
C SER A 63 4.86 3.05 1.42
N GLY A 64 5.68 3.98 1.91
CA GLY A 64 6.54 4.81 1.09
C GLY A 64 5.93 6.20 0.83
N MET A 65 6.22 6.77 -0.33
CA MET A 65 5.83 8.15 -0.62
C MET A 65 4.33 8.32 -0.86
N ILE A 66 3.60 7.24 -1.11
CA ILE A 66 2.14 7.23 -1.17
C ILE A 66 1.47 7.70 0.12
N THR A 67 2.17 7.64 1.26
CA THR A 67 1.67 8.12 2.56
C THR A 67 2.18 9.51 2.94
N SER A 68 2.90 10.18 2.04
CA SER A 68 3.37 11.56 2.22
C SER A 68 2.27 12.58 1.96
N ARG A 69 2.54 13.87 2.24
CA ARG A 69 1.64 14.99 1.92
C ARG A 69 1.22 15.06 0.45
N ASN A 70 2.13 14.71 -0.46
CA ASN A 70 1.86 14.70 -1.90
C ASN A 70 1.45 13.30 -2.40
N GLY A 71 1.24 12.36 -1.47
CA GLY A 71 0.77 11.01 -1.77
C GLY A 71 -0.76 10.95 -1.82
N TRP A 72 -1.28 9.74 -1.70
CA TRP A 72 -2.73 9.52 -1.71
C TRP A 72 -3.36 9.85 -0.35
N VAL A 73 -2.76 9.37 0.73
CA VAL A 73 -3.28 9.57 2.09
C VAL A 73 -2.12 9.94 2.99
N GLU A 74 -2.04 11.22 3.40
CA GLU A 74 -1.00 11.67 4.34
C GLU A 74 -1.17 10.95 5.69
N THR A 75 -0.15 10.22 6.12
CA THR A 75 -0.09 9.62 7.45
C THR A 75 0.85 10.41 8.35
N PRO A 76 0.46 10.74 9.59
CA PRO A 76 1.35 11.43 10.52
C PRO A 76 2.54 10.56 10.88
N TYR A 77 3.69 11.18 11.10
CA TYR A 77 4.86 10.49 11.66
C TYR A 77 4.56 9.98 13.07
N ALA A 78 5.08 8.80 13.40
CA ALA A 78 5.05 8.29 14.77
C ALA A 78 6.00 9.13 15.67
N GLU A 79 5.52 9.54 16.83
CA GLU A 79 6.36 10.19 17.85
C GLU A 79 7.32 9.18 18.48
N VAL A 80 8.58 9.58 18.68
CA VAL A 80 9.57 8.73 19.35
C VAL A 80 9.55 8.94 20.87
N PRO A 81 9.72 7.87 21.68
CA PRO A 81 9.98 6.48 21.28
C PRO A 81 8.72 5.73 20.84
N VAL A 82 8.85 4.92 19.79
CA VAL A 82 7.80 4.01 19.30
C VAL A 82 8.38 2.62 19.09
N CYS A 83 7.64 1.58 19.48
CA CYS A 83 8.02 0.21 19.18
C CYS A 83 7.45 -0.20 17.81
N ALA A 84 8.22 -0.98 17.05
CA ALA A 84 7.79 -1.44 15.72
C ALA A 84 6.45 -2.21 15.74
N GLN A 85 6.12 -2.86 16.86
CA GLN A 85 4.87 -3.60 17.04
C GLN A 85 3.64 -2.68 17.11
N ASP A 86 3.82 -1.43 17.54
CA ASP A 86 2.73 -0.46 17.69
C ASP A 86 2.44 0.29 16.38
N TYR A 87 3.34 0.20 15.39
CA TYR A 87 3.25 0.98 14.17
C TYR A 87 1.97 0.68 13.36
N LEU A 88 1.51 -0.58 13.39
CA LEU A 88 0.25 -0.97 12.75
C LEU A 88 -0.98 -0.36 13.43
N LEU A 89 -0.91 -0.01 14.72
CA LEU A 89 -1.99 0.66 15.43
C LEU A 89 -2.18 2.09 14.92
N LEU A 90 -1.09 2.73 14.48
CA LEU A 90 -1.05 4.08 13.94
C LEU A 90 -1.48 4.17 12.47
N ALA A 91 -1.61 3.04 11.79
CA ALA A 91 -1.96 2.99 10.38
C ALA A 91 -3.34 3.63 10.11
N THR A 92 -3.40 4.49 9.09
CA THR A 92 -4.68 4.99 8.57
C THR A 92 -5.37 3.88 7.81
N ARG A 93 -6.64 3.62 8.13
CA ARG A 93 -7.45 2.54 7.54
C ARG A 93 -8.48 3.10 6.57
N GLN A 94 -8.57 2.47 5.40
CA GLN A 94 -9.67 2.68 4.46
C GLN A 94 -10.14 1.34 3.91
N GLU A 95 -11.37 1.28 3.41
CA GLU A 95 -11.88 0.13 2.68
C GLU A 95 -12.36 0.58 1.32
N LEU A 96 -11.84 -0.05 0.26
CA LEU A 96 -12.25 0.23 -1.12
C LEU A 96 -12.48 -1.11 -1.82
N LYS A 97 -13.63 -1.24 -2.50
CA LYS A 97 -14.00 -2.45 -3.25
C LYS A 97 -13.94 -3.75 -2.42
N GLY A 98 -14.22 -3.65 -1.11
CA GLY A 98 -14.14 -4.77 -0.17
C GLY A 98 -12.71 -5.19 0.21
N VAL A 99 -11.71 -4.36 -0.11
CA VAL A 99 -10.30 -4.57 0.23
C VAL A 99 -9.92 -3.62 1.36
N GLU A 100 -9.30 -4.14 2.41
CA GLU A 100 -8.78 -3.33 3.52
C GLU A 100 -7.43 -2.72 3.14
N LEU A 101 -7.32 -1.40 3.27
CA LEU A 101 -6.12 -0.61 2.96
C LEU A 101 -5.57 -0.04 4.27
N LEU A 102 -4.30 -0.33 4.55
CA LEU A 102 -3.56 0.16 5.70
C LEU A 102 -2.41 1.01 5.22
N PHE A 103 -2.50 2.32 5.40
CA PHE A 103 -1.46 3.29 5.06
C PHE A 103 -0.51 3.46 6.24
N MET A 104 0.80 3.23 6.02
CA MET A 104 1.86 3.19 7.03
C MET A 104 3.10 4.02 6.65
#